data_AF-A0A943L6E5-F1
#
_entry.id   AF-A0A943L6E5-F1
#
_cell.length_a   1.000
_cell.length_b   1.000
_cell.length_c   1.000
_cell.angle_alpha   90.00
_cell.angle_beta   90.00
_cell.angle_gamma   90.00
#
_symmetry.space_group_name_H-M   'P 1'
#
loop_
_entity.id
_entity.type
_entity.pdbx_description
1 polymer ?
#
loop_
_entity_poly.entity_id
_entity_poly.type
_entity_poly.pdbx_seq_one_letter_code
_entity_poly.pdbx_strand_id
1 'polypeptide(L)'
;MGLADILFSMGEAILRELDRKTTGGKIFDVVDNQIDKMQDKCDKQLDEIEKYKRSLQSYSDKKLVEICRDSNCIKEKRIAAMEILKEKGLI
;
A
#
# COMPACT_ATOMS: atom_id res chain seq x y z
N MET A 1 -0.97 -14.91 16.69
CA MET A 1 -0.91 -16.13 15.86
C MET A 1 -2.02 -17.06 16.33
N GLY A 2 -3.18 -16.99 15.69
CA GLY A 2 -4.41 -17.68 16.11
C GLY A 2 -4.67 -18.95 15.28
N LEU A 3 -5.61 -19.80 15.72
CA LEU A 3 -6.02 -21.03 15.02
C LEU A 3 -6.49 -20.78 13.57
N ALA A 4 -7.03 -19.59 13.29
CA ALA A 4 -7.40 -19.18 11.93
C ALA A 4 -6.18 -19.07 10.99
N ASP A 5 -5.02 -18.60 11.49
CA ASP A 5 -3.79 -18.50 10.71
C ASP A 5 -3.30 -19.90 10.31
N ILE A 6 -3.37 -20.86 11.24
CA ILE A 6 -2.93 -22.25 11.02
C ILE A 6 -3.82 -22.94 9.98
N LEU A 7 -5.15 -22.79 10.09
CA LEU A 7 -6.09 -23.37 9.13
C LEU A 7 -5.97 -22.73 7.75
N PHE A 8 -5.70 -21.42 7.68
CA PHE A 8 -5.47 -20.72 6.42
C PHE A 8 -4.18 -21.20 5.74
N SER A 9 -3.08 -21.35 6.49
CA SER A 9 -1.82 -21.89 5.97
C SER A 9 -1.94 -23.34 5.49
N MET A 10 -2.69 -24.20 6.20
CA MET A 10 -2.94 -25.57 5.73
C MET A 10 -3.85 -25.60 4.49
N GLY A 11 -4.86 -24.73 4.43
CA GLY A 11 -5.76 -24.61 3.27
C GLY A 11 -5.05 -24.12 2.01
N GLU A 12 -4.16 -23.12 2.14
CA GLU A 12 -3.37 -22.60 1.03
C GLU A 12 -2.41 -23.65 0.47
N ALA A 13 -1.74 -24.42 1.33
CA ALA A 13 -0.82 -25.47 0.91
C ALA A 13 -1.53 -26.59 0.12
N ILE A 14 -2.70 -27.03 0.61
CA ILE A 14 -3.51 -28.06 -0.05
C ILE A 14 -4.05 -27.53 -1.39
N LEU A 15 -4.50 -26.28 -1.45
CA LEU A 15 -4.98 -25.66 -2.69
C LEU A 15 -3.85 -25.46 -3.71
N ARG A 16 -2.65 -25.03 -3.30
CA ARG A 16 -1.47 -24.94 -4.17
C ARG A 16 -1.07 -26.30 -4.73
N GLU A 17 -1.14 -27.36 -3.92
CA GLU A 17 -0.80 -28.72 -4.37
C GLU A 17 -1.86 -29.30 -5.33
N LEU A 18 -3.14 -29.03 -5.08
CA LEU A 18 -4.25 -29.36 -5.98
C LEU A 18 -4.15 -28.60 -7.32
N ASP A 19 -3.82 -27.32 -7.29
CA ASP A 19 -3.63 -26.50 -8.49
C ASP A 19 -2.42 -26.95 -9.31
N ARG A 20 -1.30 -27.31 -8.65
CA ARG A 20 -0.16 -27.96 -9.31
C ARG A 20 -0.54 -29.24 -10.04
N LYS A 21 -1.41 -30.06 -9.46
CA LYS A 21 -1.86 -31.34 -10.04
C LYS A 21 -2.91 -31.17 -11.13
N THR A 22 -3.76 -30.15 -11.08
CA THR A 22 -4.91 -29.98 -12.00
C THR A 22 -4.66 -28.97 -13.13
N THR A 23 -4.03 -27.83 -12.84
CA THR A 23 -3.76 -26.78 -13.85
C THR A 23 -2.27 -26.62 -14.16
N GLY A 24 -1.41 -27.30 -13.41
CA GLY A 24 0.04 -27.16 -13.50
C GLY A 24 0.60 -25.99 -12.69
N GLY A 25 -0.18 -25.42 -11.75
CA GLY A 25 0.23 -24.29 -10.90
C GLY A 25 -0.08 -22.91 -11.49
N LYS A 26 -0.83 -22.87 -12.61
CA LYS A 26 -1.11 -21.62 -13.34
C LYS A 26 -2.04 -20.67 -12.58
N ILE A 27 -2.89 -21.17 -11.68
CA ILE A 27 -3.82 -20.30 -10.95
C ILE A 27 -3.05 -19.54 -9.87
N PHE A 28 -2.21 -20.23 -9.10
CA PHE A 28 -1.36 -19.55 -8.11
C PHE A 28 -0.27 -18.69 -8.75
N ASP A 29 0.30 -19.08 -9.90
CA ASP A 29 1.25 -18.21 -10.62
C ASP A 29 0.61 -16.89 -11.11
N VAL A 30 -0.68 -16.91 -11.50
CA VAL A 30 -1.41 -15.69 -11.89
C VAL A 30 -1.73 -14.82 -10.67
N VAL A 31 -2.06 -15.45 -9.53
CA VAL A 31 -2.31 -14.75 -8.27
C VAL A 31 -1.01 -14.13 -7.75
N ASP A 32 0.08 -14.89 -7.68
CA ASP A 32 1.39 -14.42 -7.24
C ASP A 32 1.88 -13.27 -8.17
N ASN A 33 1.72 -13.39 -9.50
CA ASN A 33 2.02 -12.30 -10.43
C ASN A 33 1.14 -11.04 -10.26
N GLN A 34 -0.11 -11.19 -9.83
CA GLN A 34 -0.99 -10.04 -9.56
C GLN A 34 -0.63 -9.38 -8.22
N ILE A 35 -0.26 -10.18 -7.22
CA ILE A 35 0.24 -9.70 -5.93
C ILE A 35 1.53 -8.91 -6.14
N ASP A 36 2.49 -9.44 -6.90
CA ASP A 36 3.76 -8.74 -7.22
C ASP A 36 3.50 -7.41 -7.94
N LYS A 37 2.59 -7.38 -8.92
CA LYS A 37 2.21 -6.14 -9.62
C LYS A 37 1.49 -5.13 -8.73
N MET A 38 0.73 -5.60 -7.74
CA MET A 38 0.07 -4.75 -6.75
C MET A 38 1.11 -4.18 -5.77
N GLN A 39 2.04 -5.01 -5.31
CA GLN A 39 3.16 -4.59 -4.46
C GLN A 39 4.01 -3.53 -5.16
N ASP A 40 4.44 -3.77 -6.40
CA ASP A 40 5.19 -2.79 -7.20
C ASP A 40 4.46 -1.45 -7.37
N LYS A 41 3.12 -1.48 -7.48
CA LYS A 41 2.32 -0.24 -7.55
C LYS A 41 2.25 0.46 -6.21
N CYS A 42 2.03 -0.28 -5.12
CA CYS A 42 2.03 0.27 -3.78
C CYS A 42 3.38 0.88 -3.42
N ASP A 43 4.49 0.20 -3.73
CA ASP A 43 5.84 0.68 -3.47
C ASP A 43 6.12 1.98 -4.24
N LYS A 44 5.72 2.06 -5.52
CA LYS A 44 5.83 3.31 -6.30
C LYS A 44 5.01 4.45 -5.70
N GLN A 45 3.80 4.18 -5.22
CA GLN A 45 2.98 5.19 -4.57
C GLN A 45 3.58 5.65 -3.24
N LEU A 46 4.16 4.74 -2.46
CA LEU A 46 4.87 5.08 -1.22
C LEU A 46 6.10 5.96 -1.51
N ASP A 47 6.89 5.62 -2.53
CA ASP A 47 8.03 6.43 -2.99
C ASP A 47 7.61 7.85 -3.40
N GLU A 48 6.47 7.99 -4.09
CA GLU A 48 5.94 9.30 -4.47
C GLU A 48 5.48 10.10 -3.25
N ILE A 49 4.77 9.46 -2.30
CA ILE A 49 4.37 10.09 -1.04
C ILE A 49 5.61 10.56 -0.26
N GLU A 50 6.66 9.75 -0.17
CA GLU A 50 7.88 10.11 0.55
C GLU A 50 8.62 11.27 -0.12
N LYS A 51 8.69 11.28 -1.46
CA LYS A 51 9.23 12.43 -2.22
C LYS A 51 8.45 13.71 -1.92
N TYR A 52 7.12 13.64 -1.95
CA TYR A 52 6.28 14.78 -1.59
C TYR A 52 6.51 15.21 -0.14
N LYS A 53 6.61 14.26 0.79
CA LYS A 53 6.86 14.53 2.21
C LYS A 53 8.14 15.33 2.41
N ARG A 54 9.26 14.90 1.80
CA ARG A 54 10.54 15.63 1.84
C ARG A 54 10.41 17.06 1.29
N SER A 55 9.67 17.24 0.20
CA SER A 55 9.44 18.57 -0.38
C SER A 55 8.57 19.48 0.50
N LEU A 56 7.56 18.88 1.16
CA LEU A 56 6.55 19.57 1.96
C LEU A 56 6.99 19.82 3.41
N GLN A 57 8.04 19.15 3.88
CA GLN A 57 8.54 19.32 5.25
C GLN A 57 8.99 20.76 5.56
N SER A 58 9.40 21.50 4.52
CA SER A 58 9.76 22.92 4.58
C SER A 58 8.56 23.88 4.58
N TYR A 59 7.34 23.39 4.33
CA TYR A 59 6.14 24.21 4.21
C TYR A 59 5.59 24.56 5.59
N SER A 60 4.95 25.73 5.67
CA SER A 60 4.23 26.15 6.87
C SER A 60 2.94 25.36 7.05
N ASP A 61 2.49 25.23 8.29
CA ASP A 61 1.31 24.43 8.64
C ASP A 61 0.05 24.91 7.92
N LYS A 62 -0.11 26.22 7.72
CA LYS A 62 -1.22 26.79 6.93
C LYS A 62 -1.22 26.28 5.48
N LYS A 63 -0.04 26.25 4.84
CA LYS A 63 0.09 25.74 3.47
C LYS A 63 -0.16 24.23 3.39
N LEU A 64 0.27 23.47 4.40
CA LEU A 64 0.00 22.02 4.47
C LEU A 64 -1.51 21.74 4.59
N VAL A 65 -2.23 22.54 5.38
CA VAL A 65 -3.71 22.43 5.51
C VAL A 65 -4.41 22.81 4.21
N GLU A 66 -3.96 23.86 3.51
CA GLU A 66 -4.47 24.23 2.19
C GLU A 66 -4.30 23.09 1.19
N ILE A 67 -3.11 22.47 1.16
CA ILE A 67 -2.83 21.31 0.30
C ILE A 67 -3.74 20.13 0.67
N CYS A 68 -3.94 19.83 1.95
CA CYS A 68 -4.84 18.74 2.38
C CYS A 68 -6.29 18.94 1.92
N ARG A 69 -6.77 20.19 1.94
CA ARG A 69 -8.15 20.57 1.60
C ARG A 69 -8.38 20.74 0.10
N ASP A 70 -7.34 20.99 -0.68
CA ASP A 70 -7.44 21.12 -2.12
C ASP A 70 -7.80 19.78 -2.77
N SER A 71 -9.03 19.68 -3.27
CA SER A 71 -9.56 18.47 -3.90
C SER A 71 -9.01 18.24 -5.31
N ASN A 72 -8.44 19.28 -5.94
CA ASN A 72 -7.74 19.19 -7.23
C ASN A 72 -6.26 18.82 -7.05
N CYS A 73 -5.76 18.75 -5.82
CA CYS A 73 -4.39 18.36 -5.55
C CYS A 73 -4.20 16.85 -5.67
N ILE A 74 -3.03 16.43 -6.16
CA ILE A 74 -2.61 15.03 -6.31
C ILE A 74 -2.78 14.30 -4.96
N LYS A 75 -3.42 13.12 -4.98
CA LYS A 75 -3.80 12.39 -3.75
C LYS A 75 -2.59 12.10 -2.88
N GLU A 76 -1.49 11.66 -3.48
CA GLU A 76 -0.21 11.33 -2.84
C GLU A 76 0.37 12.56 -2.10
N LYS A 77 0.26 13.74 -2.70
CA LYS A 77 0.70 15.01 -2.11
C LYS A 77 -0.19 15.43 -0.92
N ARG A 78 -1.49 15.16 -0.98
CA ARG A 78 -2.43 15.41 0.13
C ARG A 78 -2.15 14.48 1.30
N ILE A 79 -1.91 13.20 1.03
CA ILE A 79 -1.54 12.20 2.05
C ILE A 79 -0.23 12.59 2.72
N ALA A 80 0.79 12.98 1.94
CA ALA A 80 2.06 13.45 2.48
C ALA A 80 1.91 14.70 3.39
N ALA A 81 1.10 15.68 2.98
CA ALA A 81 0.80 16.85 3.81
C ALA A 81 0.07 16.48 5.10
N MET A 82 -0.86 15.53 5.03
CA MET A 82 -1.62 15.03 6.18
C MET A 82 -0.73 14.28 7.16
N GLU A 83 0.18 13.43 6.68
CA GLU A 83 1.17 12.76 7.54
C GLU A 83 2.06 13.77 8.28
N ILE A 84 2.56 14.80 7.59
CA ILE A 84 3.40 15.82 8.23
C ILE A 84 2.62 16.54 9.33
N LEU A 85 1.36 16.91 9.08
CA LEU A 85 0.52 17.57 10.08
C LEU A 85 0.23 16.64 11.28
N LYS A 86 0.07 15.34 11.05
CA LYS A 86 -0.08 14.31 12.10
C LYS A 86 1.20 14.13 12.91
N GLU A 87 2.36 14.08 12.26
CA GLU A 87 3.68 14.02 12.93
C GLU A 87 3.96 15.26 13.79
N LYS A 88 3.45 16.42 13.36
CA LYS A 88 3.50 17.67 14.13
C LYS A 88 2.44 17.75 15.24
N GLY A 89 1.51 16.79 15.34
CA GLY A 89 0.45 16.77 16.35
C GLY A 89 -0.63 17.84 16.16
N LEU A 90 -0.81 18.35 14.93
CA LEU A 90 -1.81 19.36 14.60
C LEU A 90 -3.19 18.75 14.24
N ILE A 91 -3.22 17.44 13.98
CA ILE A 91 -4.40 16.61 13.70
C ILE A 91 -4.21 15.21 14.28
#